data_AF-A0A1W6N356-F1
#
_entry.id   AF-A0A1W6N356-F1
#
_cell.length_a   1.000
_cell.length_b   1.000
_cell.length_c   1.000
_cell.angle_alpha   90.00
_cell.angle_beta   90.00
_cell.angle_gamma   90.00
#
_symmetry.space_group_name_H-M   'P 1'
#
loop_
_entity.id
_entity.type
_entity.pdbx_description
1 polymer ?
#
loop_
_entity_poly.entity_id
_entity_poly.type
_entity_poly.pdbx_seq_one_letter_code
_entity_poly.pdbx_strand_id
1 'polypeptide(L)' 'MGMSPSMKNVKCPICKKPSVEKYRPFCSERCKMIDLGKWLGEAYSIPIASEDTKKEPQKLEDEND' A
#
# COMPACT_ATOMS: atom_id res chain seq x y z
N MET A 1 -28.85 8.57 -3.33
CA MET A 1 -27.74 8.97 -4.22
C MET A 1 -26.46 8.33 -3.73
N GLY A 2 -25.91 7.36 -4.45
CA GLY A 2 -24.66 6.70 -4.08
C GLY A 2 -23.49 7.67 -4.22
N MET A 3 -22.72 7.86 -3.15
CA MET A 3 -21.49 8.64 -3.17
C MET A 3 -20.44 7.86 -3.97
N SER A 4 -20.18 8.29 -5.20
CA SER A 4 -19.08 7.75 -6.01
C SER A 4 -17.76 7.92 -5.26
N PRO A 5 -16.89 6.89 -5.19
CA PRO A 5 -15.59 7.03 -4.54
C PRO A 5 -14.77 8.05 -5.33
N SER A 6 -14.49 9.20 -4.71
CA SER A 6 -13.61 10.22 -5.27
C SER A 6 -12.25 9.58 -5.52
N MET A 7 -11.84 9.50 -6.79
CA MET A 7 -10.57 8.92 -7.21
C MET A 7 -9.43 9.70 -6.56
N LYS A 8 -8.94 9.20 -5.42
CA LYS A 8 -7.80 9.79 -4.72
C LYS A 8 -6.63 9.85 -5.70
N ASN A 9 -5.99 11.02 -5.82
CA ASN A 9 -4.83 11.21 -6.68
C ASN A 9 -3.66 10.33 -6.18
N VAL A 10 -3.54 9.11 -6.73
CA VAL A 10 -2.53 8.14 -6.29
C VAL A 10 -1.16 8.59 -6.78
N LYS A 11 -0.20 8.72 -5.87
CA LYS A 11 1.21 8.95 -6.19
C LYS A 11 1.90 7.62 -6.50
N CYS A 12 2.79 7.62 -7.48
CA CYS A 12 3.62 6.47 -7.82
C CYS A 12 4.39 5.98 -6.60
N PRO A 13 4.29 4.70 -6.19
CA PRO A 13 4.97 4.21 -4.99
C PRO A 13 6.50 4.23 -5.16
N ILE A 14 7.00 4.10 -6.39
CA ILE A 14 8.42 4.05 -6.73
C ILE A 14 9.11 5.42 -6.71
N CYS A 15 8.49 6.45 -7.29
CA CYS A 15 9.15 7.75 -7.49
C CYS A 15 8.32 8.98 -7.06
N LYS A 16 7.12 8.75 -6.50
CA LYS A 16 6.19 9.77 -5.95
C LYS A 16 5.59 10.76 -6.96
N LYS A 17 5.91 10.67 -8.25
CA LYS A 17 5.22 11.40 -9.33
C LYS A 17 3.74 11.00 -9.42
N PRO A 18 2.85 11.85 -9.95
CA PRO A 18 1.45 11.48 -10.16
C PRO A 18 1.30 10.19 -10.99
N SER A 19 0.42 9.29 -10.56
CA SER A 19 0.11 8.10 -11.35
C SER A 19 -0.63 8.49 -12.64
N VAL A 20 -0.50 7.65 -13.65
CA VAL A 20 -1.24 7.80 -14.91
C VAL A 20 -2.16 6.60 -15.08
N GLU A 21 -3.35 6.81 -15.65
CA GLU A 21 -4.40 5.78 -15.79
C GLU A 21 -3.85 4.46 -16.33
N LYS A 22 -3.10 4.53 -17.45
CA LYS A 22 -2.53 3.37 -18.14
C LYS A 22 -1.60 2.51 -17.27
N TYR A 23 -0.93 3.11 -16.29
CA TYR A 23 0.10 2.44 -15.48
C TYR A 23 -0.22 2.45 -14.00
N ARG A 24 -1.47 2.74 -13.57
CA ARG A 24 -1.80 2.79 -12.14
C ARG A 24 -1.38 1.50 -11.41
N PRO A 25 -0.80 1.61 -10.21
CA PRO A 25 -0.58 2.82 -9.39
C PRO A 25 0.69 3.64 -9.75
N PHE A 26 1.37 3.35 -10.85
CA PHE A 26 2.64 3.95 -11.24
C PHE A 26 2.50 5.14 -12.21
N CYS A 27 3.58 5.89 -12.39
CA CYS A 27 3.64 7.01 -13.35
C CYS A 27 4.13 6.59 -14.75
N SER A 28 4.71 5.40 -14.91
CA SER A 28 5.27 4.92 -16.18
C SER A 28 5.52 3.41 -16.16
N GLU A 29 5.65 2.81 -17.35
CA GLU A 29 6.06 1.41 -17.52
C GLU A 29 7.39 1.10 -16.81
N ARG A 30 8.37 2.00 -16.89
CA ARG A 30 9.65 1.86 -16.16
C ARG A 30 9.44 1.65 -14.67
N CYS A 31 8.55 2.41 -14.03
CA CYS A 31 8.28 2.25 -12.60
C CYS A 31 7.57 0.93 -12.29
N LYS A 32 6.65 0.48 -13.15
CA LYS A 32 6.03 -0.84 -13.05
C LYS A 32 7.07 -1.96 -13.10
N MET A 33 8.03 -1.87 -14.02
CA MET A 33 9.09 -2.87 -14.16
C MET A 33 10.06 -2.87 -12.98
N ILE A 34 10.40 -1.70 -12.43
CA ILE A 34 11.22 -1.60 -11.22
C ILE A 34 10.53 -2.27 -10.04
N ASP A 35 9.22 -2.02 -9.86
CA ASP A 35 8.45 -2.66 -8.81
C ASP A 35 8.47 -4.19 -8.96
N LEU A 36 8.21 -4.69 -10.17
CA LEU A 36 8.29 -6.11 -10.48
C LEU A 36 9.69 -6.68 -10.16
N GLY A 37 10.77 -5.96 -10.48
CA GLY A 37 12.12 -6.36 -10.14
C GLY A 37 12.35 -6.46 -8.63
N LYS A 38 11.76 -5.58 -7.82
CA LYS A 38 11.81 -5.66 -6.36
C LYS A 38 11.07 -6.88 -5.81
N TRP A 39 9.93 -7.23 -6.41
CA TRP A 39 9.18 -8.44 -6.06
C TRP A 39 9.99 -9.70 -6.36
N LEU A 40 10.51 -9.81 -7.58
CA LEU A 40 11.28 -10.98 -8.00
C LEU A 40 12.64 -11.08 -7.30
N GLY A 41 13.20 -9.95 -6.87
CA GLY A 41 14.46 -9.87 -6.14
C GLY A 41 14.31 -9.93 -4.62
N GLU A 42 13.16 -10.38 -4.09
CA GLU A 42 12.90 -10.54 -2.64
C GLU A 42 13.15 -9.28 -1.80
N ALA A 43 13.09 -8.09 -2.42
CA ALA A 43 13.32 -6.83 -1.73
C ALA A 43 12.13 -6.42 -0.84
N TYR A 44 10.98 -7.07 -1.01
CA TYR A 44 9.81 -6.91 -0.14
C TYR A 44 9.79 -8.04 0.89
N SER A 45 10.13 -7.72 2.14
CA SER A 45 10.02 -8.62 3.27
C SER A 45 9.10 -8.03 4.34
N ILE A 46 8.33 -8.90 5.00
CA ILE A 46 7.56 -8.52 6.18
C ILE A 46 8.39 -8.93 7.40
N PRO A 47 8.84 -7.99 8.23
CA PRO A 47 9.59 -8.34 9.43
C PRO A 47 8.68 -9.15 10.36
N ILE A 48 9.15 -10.33 10.76
CA ILE A 48 8.49 -11.13 11.78
C ILE A 48 8.98 -10.59 13.12
N ALA A 49 8.08 -10.05 13.93
CA ALA A 49 8.39 -9.83 15.33
C ALA A 49 8.52 -11.21 15.98
N SER A 50 9.74 -11.60 16.35
CA SER A 50 9.96 -12.72 17.26
C SER A 50 9.11 -12.51 18.53
N GLU A 51 8.62 -13.61 19.09
CA GLU A 51 7.46 -13.69 20.00
C GLU A 51 7.56 -12.89 21.33
N ASP A 52 8.63 -12.11 21.54
CA ASP A 52 8.85 -11.23 22.68
C ASP A 52 8.30 -9.79 22.51
N THR A 53 7.59 -9.48 21.42
CA THR A 53 6.93 -8.17 21.30
C THR A 53 5.48 -8.30 20.88
N LYS A 54 4.66 -8.82 21.80
CA LYS A 54 3.20 -8.69 21.79
C LYS A 54 2.82 -7.20 21.83
N LYS A 55 2.68 -6.56 20.67
CA LYS A 55 1.98 -5.27 20.59
C LYS A 55 0.48 -5.57 20.63
N GLU A 56 -0.09 -5.39 21.81
CA GLU A 56 -1.52 -5.54 22.10
C GLU A 56 -2.39 -4.83 21.05
N PRO A 57 -3.32 -5.52 20.37
CA PRO A 57 -4.32 -4.84 19.56
C PRO A 57 -5.25 -4.06 20.50
N GLN A 58 -5.37 -2.74 20.28
CA GLN A 58 -6.37 -1.91 20.95
C GLN A 58 -7.77 -2.47 20.64
N LYS A 59 -8.37 -3.12 21.64
CA LYS A 59 -9.78 -3.49 21.63
C LYS A 59 -10.57 -2.18 21.71
N LEU A 60 -11.15 -1.76 20.59
CA LEU A 60 -12.26 -0.81 20.60
C LEU A 60 -13.43 -1.53 21.29
N GLU A 61 -13.72 -1.10 22.50
CA GLU A 61 -14.91 -1.47 23.25
C GLU A 61 -16.09 -0.68 22.68
N ASP A 62 -16.79 -1.27 21.71
CA ASP A 62 -18.19 -0.93 21.43
C ASP A 62 -19.04 -1.59 22.51
N GLU A 63 -19.29 -0.88 23.62
CA GLU A 63 -20.40 -1.17 24.54
C GLU A 63 -21.56 -0.24 24.20
N ASN A 64 -22.67 -0.83 23.77
CA ASN A 64 -23.97 -0.20 23.69
C ASN A 64 -24.78 -0.68 24.90
N ASP A 65 -25.05 0.23 25.84
CA ASP A 65 -26.25 0.30 26.69
C ASP A 65 -26.68 1.77 26.78
#